data_AF-A0ABC8V1K4-F1
#
_entry.id   AF-A0ABC8V1K4-F1
#
_cell.length_a   1.000
_cell.length_b   1.000
_cell.length_c   1.000
_cell.angle_alpha   90.00
_cell.angle_beta   90.00
_cell.angle_gamma   90.00
#
_symmetry.space_group_name_H-M   'P 1'
#
loop_
_entity.id
_entity.type
_entity.pdbx_description
1 polymer ?
#
loop_
_entity_poly.entity_id
_entity_poly.type
_entity_poly.pdbx_seq_one_letter_code
_entity_poly.pdbx_strand_id
1 'polypeptide(L)'
;MAQDLFSSGAIKSATDFQVYKEVAGLSGLDFAYSDNTAVYHTKNDKLKLLKSGSLQHLGENMLAFLLQAAASSHLPTSEAMEADEKSDQDTVIYFDILGTHMIVFRQRFASMLYNSVIMQSLLIWATSLLMGGYSSAISLGLSFLGVILMWICSLSFSALVAFILPLVSWSPVPYVSSPWLVVGLFAAPALLGAFIGQHAGYLILETYLLRVFSKRKGNLSPVLQAAWAKLDAERWLFKAGLLQWLILLMVGNYYKIGSAYVALAWLVSPAFACKLT
;
A
#
# COMPACT_ATOMS: atom_id res chain seq x y z
N MET A 1 1.68 4.40 -6.50
CA MET A 1 1.01 4.94 -5.30
C MET A 1 0.66 6.42 -5.46
N ALA A 2 1.62 7.35 -5.49
CA ALA A 2 1.31 8.77 -5.68
C ALA A 2 0.50 9.03 -6.97
N GLN A 3 0.96 8.46 -8.09
CA GLN A 3 0.25 8.52 -9.38
C GLN A 3 -1.20 8.04 -9.30
N ASP A 4 -1.45 6.92 -8.60
CA ASP A 4 -2.81 6.39 -8.41
C ASP A 4 -3.68 7.37 -7.61
N LEU A 5 -3.10 8.05 -6.62
CA LEU A 5 -3.80 9.01 -5.77
C LEU A 5 -4.15 10.30 -6.53
N PHE A 6 -3.23 10.82 -7.34
CA PHE A 6 -3.51 11.95 -8.25
C PHE A 6 -4.55 11.56 -9.31
N SER A 7 -4.41 10.39 -9.94
CA SER A 7 -5.34 9.91 -10.97
C SER A 7 -6.75 9.63 -10.41
N SER A 8 -6.86 9.30 -9.12
CA SER A 8 -8.15 9.11 -8.45
C SER A 8 -8.92 10.41 -8.19
N GLY A 9 -8.27 11.57 -8.31
CA GLY A 9 -8.83 12.87 -7.95
C GLY A 9 -8.91 13.14 -6.45
N ALA A 10 -8.37 12.25 -5.60
CA ALA A 10 -8.29 12.45 -4.15
C ALA A 10 -7.41 13.66 -3.78
N ILE A 11 -6.33 13.87 -4.53
CA ILE A 11 -5.54 15.11 -4.46
C ILE A 11 -6.09 16.10 -5.47
N LYS A 12 -6.69 17.19 -4.97
CA LYS A 12 -7.09 18.33 -5.79
C LYS A 12 -5.88 19.20 -6.08
N SER A 13 -5.11 18.83 -7.09
CA SER A 13 -3.97 19.60 -7.60
C SER A 13 -4.02 19.59 -9.12
N ALA A 14 -3.61 20.71 -9.72
CA ALA A 14 -3.68 20.95 -11.15
C ALA A 14 -2.42 21.69 -11.58
N THR A 15 -2.00 21.46 -12.82
CA THR A 15 -0.94 22.19 -13.51
C THR A 15 -1.46 22.59 -14.89
N ASP A 16 -0.73 23.48 -15.56
CA ASP A 16 -1.08 23.89 -16.93
C ASP A 16 -1.08 22.71 -17.92
N PHE A 17 -0.40 21.59 -17.59
CA PHE A 17 -0.42 20.37 -18.39
C PHE A 17 -1.80 19.70 -18.45
N GLN A 18 -2.64 19.90 -17.43
CA GLN A 18 -3.94 19.24 -17.31
C GLN A 18 -4.85 19.48 -18.54
N VAL A 19 -4.87 20.70 -19.08
CA VAL A 19 -5.70 21.04 -20.25
C VAL A 19 -5.28 20.26 -21.49
N TYR A 20 -3.98 20.08 -21.71
CA TYR A 20 -3.47 19.31 -22.85
C TYR A 20 -3.86 17.83 -22.77
N LYS A 21 -3.84 17.27 -21.56
CA LYS A 21 -4.24 15.88 -21.34
C LYS A 21 -5.76 15.69 -21.43
N GLU A 22 -6.53 16.48 -20.68
CA GLU A 22 -7.97 16.25 -20.51
C GLU A 22 -8.83 16.78 -21.67
N VAL A 23 -8.41 17.89 -22.29
CA VAL A 23 -9.18 18.52 -23.39
C VAL A 23 -8.64 18.07 -24.75
N ALA A 24 -7.32 18.01 -24.91
CA ALA A 24 -6.70 17.71 -26.20
C ALA A 24 -6.26 16.25 -26.38
N GLY A 25 -6.38 15.39 -25.35
CA GLY A 25 -5.98 13.97 -25.43
C GLY A 25 -4.48 13.79 -25.72
N LEU A 26 -3.64 14.76 -25.31
CA LEU A 26 -2.21 14.69 -25.57
C LEU A 26 -1.52 13.95 -24.43
N SER A 27 -0.75 12.90 -24.76
CA SER A 27 0.19 12.33 -23.81
C SER A 27 1.43 13.21 -23.67
N GLY A 28 2.01 13.22 -22.47
CA GLY A 28 3.17 14.03 -22.15
C GLY A 28 3.64 13.80 -20.72
N LEU A 29 4.72 14.47 -20.36
CA LEU A 29 5.32 14.43 -19.03
C LEU A 29 5.34 15.84 -18.46
N ASP A 30 4.93 15.96 -17.20
CA ASP A 30 4.93 17.22 -16.46
C ASP A 30 6.03 17.20 -15.40
N PHE A 31 6.98 18.12 -15.51
CA PHE A 31 8.18 18.16 -14.66
C PHE A 31 8.16 19.41 -13.79
N ALA A 32 8.22 19.19 -12.48
CA ALA A 32 8.40 20.26 -11.51
C ALA A 32 9.54 19.89 -10.55
N TYR A 33 10.47 20.83 -10.34
CA TYR A 33 11.38 20.75 -9.21
C TYR A 33 10.71 21.38 -8.00
N SER A 34 10.57 20.62 -6.92
CA SER A 34 10.06 21.11 -5.65
C SER A 34 11.10 20.92 -4.56
N ASP A 35 11.30 21.95 -3.76
CA ASP A 35 12.17 21.95 -2.60
C ASP A 35 11.54 22.83 -1.53
N ASN A 36 11.73 22.47 -0.25
CA ASN A 36 11.14 23.16 0.89
C ASN A 36 9.67 23.57 0.71
N THR A 37 8.80 22.59 0.46
CA THR A 37 7.37 22.81 0.17
C THR A 37 6.59 23.50 1.30
N ALA A 38 7.17 23.62 2.50
CA ALA A 38 6.58 24.34 3.64
C ALA A 38 6.36 25.84 3.41
N VAL A 39 7.09 26.46 2.48
CA VAL A 39 6.91 27.88 2.14
C VAL A 39 6.07 28.11 0.89
N TYR A 40 5.66 27.04 0.20
CA TYR A 40 4.87 27.11 -1.03
C TYR A 40 3.56 27.90 -0.83
N HIS A 41 3.19 28.75 -1.79
CA HIS A 41 2.06 29.70 -1.68
C HIS A 41 2.11 30.64 -0.46
N THR A 42 3.30 30.94 0.06
CA THR A 42 3.46 31.95 1.13
C THR A 42 4.38 33.09 0.70
N LYS A 43 4.31 34.24 1.40
CA LYS A 43 5.25 35.35 1.22
C LYS A 43 6.73 35.00 1.49
N ASN A 44 6.98 33.83 2.07
CA ASN A 44 8.32 33.35 2.39
C ASN A 44 8.95 32.55 1.25
N ASP A 45 8.18 32.20 0.22
CA ASP A 45 8.71 31.58 -1.00
C ASP A 45 9.61 32.59 -1.73
N LYS A 46 10.92 32.44 -1.53
CA LYS A 46 11.93 33.42 -1.92
C LYS A 46 13.15 32.71 -2.49
N LEU A 47 13.78 33.31 -3.49
CA LEU A 47 14.99 32.78 -4.16
C LEU A 47 16.11 32.37 -3.19
N LYS A 48 16.25 33.05 -2.04
CA LYS A 48 17.25 32.72 -1.02
C LYS A 48 17.07 31.34 -0.37
N LEU A 49 15.90 30.72 -0.50
CA LEU A 49 15.61 29.39 0.00
C LEU A 49 15.90 28.30 -1.04
N LEU A 50 16.22 28.67 -2.28
CA LEU A 50 16.64 27.72 -3.30
C LEU A 50 18.01 27.16 -2.94
N LYS A 51 18.12 25.83 -2.98
CA LYS A 51 19.39 25.14 -2.84
C LYS A 51 20.33 25.54 -3.99
N SER A 52 21.56 25.94 -3.66
CA SER A 52 22.56 26.29 -4.67
C SER A 52 22.79 25.12 -5.64
N GLY A 53 22.85 25.42 -6.94
CA GLY A 53 23.02 24.44 -8.00
C GLY A 53 21.75 23.68 -8.42
N SER A 54 20.61 23.87 -7.74
CA SER A 54 19.35 23.16 -8.09
C SER A 54 18.87 23.48 -9.50
N LEU A 55 18.94 24.76 -9.91
CA LEU A 55 18.55 25.19 -11.26
C LEU A 55 19.46 24.60 -12.34
N GLN A 56 20.77 24.59 -12.11
CA GLN A 56 21.74 23.98 -13.03
C GLN A 56 21.47 22.49 -13.17
N HIS A 57 21.31 21.79 -12.04
CA HIS A 57 21.02 20.36 -12.01
C HIS A 57 19.70 20.03 -12.72
N LEU A 58 18.64 20.83 -12.52
CA LEU A 58 17.38 20.68 -13.24
C LEU A 58 17.59 20.86 -14.75
N GLY A 59 18.33 21.90 -15.16
CA GLY A 59 18.63 22.18 -16.56
C GLY A 59 19.44 21.08 -17.24
N GLU A 60 20.47 20.56 -16.57
CA GLU A 60 21.30 19.45 -17.05
C GLU A 60 20.49 18.17 -17.21
N ASN A 61 19.66 17.83 -16.21
CA ASN A 61 18.78 16.66 -16.26
C ASN A 61 17.76 16.80 -17.39
N MET A 62 17.13 17.97 -17.54
CA MET A 62 16.15 18.22 -18.57
C MET A 62 16.78 18.19 -19.96
N LEU A 63 17.95 18.79 -20.14
CA LEU A 63 18.67 18.79 -21.41
C LEU A 63 19.06 17.36 -21.82
N ALA A 64 19.63 16.58 -20.89
CA ALA A 64 19.97 15.19 -21.15
C ALA A 64 18.74 14.36 -21.55
N PHE A 65 17.63 14.55 -20.83
CA PHE A 65 16.35 13.92 -21.16
C PHE A 65 15.86 14.32 -22.57
N LEU A 66 15.85 15.61 -22.90
CA LEU A 66 15.38 16.12 -24.19
C LEU A 66 16.23 15.62 -25.36
N LEU A 67 17.56 15.59 -25.21
CA LEU A 67 18.46 15.05 -26.24
C LEU A 67 18.20 13.57 -26.48
N GLN A 68 18.02 12.80 -25.40
CA GLN A 68 17.73 11.36 -25.49
C GLN A 68 16.35 11.10 -26.11
N ALA A 69 15.34 11.88 -25.72
CA ALA A 69 13.99 11.79 -26.25
C ALA A 69 13.95 12.15 -27.75
N ALA A 70 14.59 13.24 -28.15
CA ALA A 70 14.65 13.68 -29.54
C ALA A 70 15.38 12.68 -30.45
N ALA A 71 16.39 11.98 -29.93
CA ALA A 71 17.10 10.93 -30.66
C ALA A 71 16.35 9.58 -30.71
N SER A 72 15.27 9.41 -29.92
CA SER A 72 14.56 8.14 -29.81
C SER A 72 13.64 7.90 -31.00
N SER A 73 13.88 6.79 -31.71
CA SER A 73 12.97 6.29 -32.76
C SER A 73 11.71 5.62 -32.22
N HIS A 74 11.59 5.49 -30.90
CA HIS A 74 10.50 4.76 -30.23
C HIS A 74 9.37 5.68 -29.73
N LEU A 75 9.46 7.00 -29.93
CA LEU A 75 8.36 7.89 -29.62
C LEU A 75 7.27 7.75 -30.70
N PRO A 76 6.02 7.44 -30.31
CA PRO A 76 4.94 7.28 -31.28
C PRO A 76 4.70 8.59 -32.03
N THR A 77 4.53 8.50 -33.35
CA THR A 77 4.07 9.61 -34.18
C THR A 77 2.57 9.85 -33.89
N SER A 78 2.09 11.09 -34.04
CA SER A 78 0.73 11.50 -33.61
C SER A 78 -0.42 10.58 -34.05
N GLU A 79 -0.29 9.94 -35.22
CA GLU A 79 -1.30 9.01 -35.75
C GLU A 79 -1.41 7.68 -34.97
N ALA A 80 -0.34 7.25 -34.30
CA ALA A 80 -0.34 6.03 -33.48
C ALA A 80 -0.97 6.25 -32.09
N MET A 81 -0.96 7.49 -31.58
CA MET A 81 -1.51 7.83 -30.26
C MET A 81 -3.05 7.73 -30.24
N GLU A 82 -3.74 8.15 -31.30
CA GLU A 82 -5.22 8.05 -31.39
C GLU A 82 -5.74 6.60 -31.46
N ALA A 83 -4.91 5.67 -31.97
CA ALA A 83 -5.24 4.25 -32.03
C ALA A 83 -4.99 3.54 -30.69
N ASP A 84 -4.00 4.00 -29.92
CA ASP A 84 -3.53 3.33 -28.71
C ASP A 84 -4.26 3.79 -27.43
N GLU A 85 -4.78 5.02 -27.39
CA GLU A 85 -5.62 5.51 -26.27
C GLU A 85 -6.91 4.68 -26.08
N LYS A 86 -7.38 4.00 -27.13
CA LYS A 86 -8.56 3.09 -27.07
C LYS A 86 -8.19 1.70 -26.56
N SER A 87 -6.91 1.39 -26.46
CA SER A 87 -6.39 0.12 -25.99
C SER A 87 -6.07 0.25 -24.50
N ASP A 88 -7.02 -0.16 -23.66
CA ASP A 88 -6.89 -0.33 -22.20
C ASP A 88 -5.84 -1.41 -21.82
N GLN A 89 -4.96 -1.78 -22.78
CA GLN A 89 -3.93 -2.81 -22.78
C GLN A 89 -2.51 -2.25 -22.64
N ASP A 90 -2.28 -0.96 -22.95
CA ASP A 90 -0.93 -0.36 -22.97
C ASP A 90 -0.63 0.56 -21.78
N THR A 91 -1.48 0.54 -20.75
CA THR A 91 -1.12 1.07 -19.44
C THR A 91 0.09 0.30 -18.87
N VAL A 92 1.06 1.04 -18.35
CA VAL A 92 2.31 0.49 -17.80
C VAL A 92 2.33 0.76 -16.30
N ILE A 93 2.66 -0.26 -15.52
CA ILE A 93 2.94 -0.11 -14.10
C ILE A 93 4.44 0.12 -13.95
N TYR A 94 4.79 1.18 -13.22
CA TYR A 94 6.17 1.47 -12.88
C TYR A 94 6.29 1.91 -11.41
N PHE A 95 7.42 1.57 -10.80
CA PHE A 95 7.80 2.01 -9.47
C PHE A 95 9.30 1.82 -9.27
N ASP A 96 9.89 2.61 -8.38
CA ASP A 96 11.29 2.44 -7.99
C ASP A 96 11.43 1.68 -6.67
N ILE A 97 12.58 1.03 -6.50
CA ILE A 97 13.00 0.46 -5.21
C ILE A 97 13.96 1.45 -4.54
N LEU A 98 13.47 2.15 -3.52
CA LEU A 98 14.26 3.07 -2.68
C LEU A 98 15.05 4.13 -3.49
N GLY A 99 14.54 4.55 -4.64
CA GLY A 99 15.17 5.52 -5.54
C GLY A 99 16.34 4.97 -6.37
N THR A 100 16.58 3.66 -6.38
CA THR A 100 17.77 3.07 -7.03
C THR A 100 17.49 2.40 -8.37
N HIS A 101 16.46 1.56 -8.44
CA HIS A 101 16.14 0.77 -9.62
C HIS A 101 14.67 0.96 -9.97
N MET A 102 14.40 1.34 -11.22
CA MET A 102 13.03 1.44 -11.75
C MET A 102 12.60 0.08 -12.29
N ILE A 103 11.46 -0.41 -11.81
CA ILE A 103 10.78 -1.60 -12.35
C ILE A 103 9.63 -1.12 -13.23
N VAL A 104 9.54 -1.68 -14.43
CA VAL A 104 8.52 -1.33 -15.42
C VAL A 104 7.96 -2.61 -16.04
N PHE A 105 6.63 -2.76 -16.04
CA PHE A 105 5.97 -3.86 -16.73
C PHE A 105 4.57 -3.47 -17.22
N ARG A 106 4.11 -4.15 -18.27
CA ARG A 106 2.78 -3.91 -18.86
C ARG A 106 1.66 -4.34 -17.90
N GLN A 107 0.56 -3.59 -17.88
CA GLN A 107 -0.63 -3.90 -17.09
C GLN A 107 -1.16 -5.31 -17.38
N ARG A 108 -1.16 -5.74 -18.65
CA ARG A 108 -1.60 -7.09 -19.04
C ARG A 108 -0.82 -8.20 -18.34
N PHE A 109 0.50 -8.06 -18.30
CA PHE A 109 1.38 -9.02 -17.62
C PHE A 109 1.10 -9.04 -16.11
N ALA A 110 0.92 -7.85 -15.52
CA ALA A 110 0.55 -7.69 -14.12
C ALA A 110 -0.76 -8.42 -13.80
N SER A 111 -1.82 -8.17 -14.57
CA SER A 111 -3.11 -8.80 -14.36
C SER A 111 -3.08 -10.31 -14.52
N MET A 112 -2.31 -10.85 -15.48
CA MET A 112 -2.10 -12.31 -15.60
C MET A 112 -1.45 -12.87 -14.33
N LEU A 113 -0.40 -12.21 -13.84
CA LEU A 113 0.32 -12.64 -12.64
C LEU A 113 -0.56 -12.53 -11.38
N TYR A 114 -1.26 -11.41 -11.21
CA TYR A 114 -2.19 -11.20 -10.09
C TYR A 114 -3.31 -12.23 -10.09
N ASN A 115 -3.95 -12.49 -11.24
CA ASN A 115 -5.01 -13.49 -11.35
C ASN A 115 -4.50 -14.90 -10.99
N SER A 116 -3.28 -15.26 -11.41
CA SER A 116 -2.67 -16.54 -11.05
C SER A 116 -2.49 -16.68 -9.53
N VAL A 117 -1.95 -15.65 -8.87
CA VAL A 117 -1.75 -15.66 -7.41
C VAL A 117 -3.08 -15.63 -6.66
N ILE A 118 -4.07 -14.87 -7.13
CA ILE A 118 -5.42 -14.84 -6.56
C ILE A 118 -6.05 -16.24 -6.62
N MET A 119 -6.00 -16.90 -7.78
CA MET A 119 -6.58 -18.23 -7.98
C MET A 119 -5.91 -19.28 -7.07
N GLN A 120 -4.58 -19.30 -7.00
CA GLN A 120 -3.84 -20.21 -6.12
C GLN A 120 -4.18 -19.96 -4.65
N SER A 121 -4.25 -18.69 -4.24
CA SER A 121 -4.61 -18.33 -2.86
C SER A 121 -6.03 -18.79 -2.53
N LEU A 122 -7.01 -18.51 -3.40
CA LEU A 122 -8.39 -18.94 -3.21
C LEU A 122 -8.52 -20.47 -3.08
N LEU A 123 -7.75 -21.23 -3.87
CA LEU A 123 -7.72 -22.70 -3.77
C LEU A 123 -7.17 -23.18 -2.42
N ILE A 124 -6.07 -22.59 -1.95
CA ILE A 124 -5.49 -22.89 -0.62
C ILE A 124 -6.48 -22.56 0.50
N TRP A 125 -7.19 -21.43 0.38
CA TRP A 125 -8.19 -21.01 1.35
C TRP A 125 -9.42 -21.90 1.36
N ALA A 126 -9.96 -22.23 0.19
CA ALA A 126 -11.11 -23.12 0.06
C ALA A 126 -10.81 -24.49 0.65
N THR A 127 -9.66 -25.09 0.32
CA THR A 127 -9.23 -26.38 0.89
C THR A 127 -9.02 -26.30 2.41
N SER A 128 -8.40 -25.23 2.92
CA SER A 128 -8.24 -25.04 4.37
C SER A 128 -9.57 -24.94 5.11
N LEU A 129 -10.59 -24.30 4.55
CA LEU A 129 -11.91 -24.16 5.16
C LEU A 129 -12.71 -25.47 5.10
N LEU A 130 -12.66 -26.16 3.96
CA LEU A 130 -13.32 -27.45 3.77
C LEU A 130 -12.78 -28.51 4.74
N MET A 131 -11.45 -28.58 4.91
CA MET A 131 -10.84 -29.52 5.86
C MET A 131 -11.10 -29.16 7.32
N GLY A 132 -11.20 -27.87 7.65
CA GLY A 132 -11.37 -27.39 9.02
C GLY A 132 -12.83 -27.37 9.52
N GLY A 133 -13.81 -27.41 8.62
CA GLY A 133 -15.24 -27.42 8.94
C GLY A 133 -15.72 -26.15 9.67
N TYR A 134 -16.86 -26.26 10.37
CA TYR A 134 -17.52 -25.10 10.98
C TYR A 134 -16.66 -24.34 12.01
N SER A 135 -15.86 -25.06 12.82
CA SER A 135 -14.96 -24.43 13.80
C SER A 135 -13.91 -23.55 13.13
N SER A 136 -13.42 -23.97 11.95
CA SER A 136 -12.44 -23.22 11.17
C SER A 136 -13.03 -21.94 10.59
N ALA A 137 -14.30 -21.95 10.18
CA ALA A 137 -14.99 -20.76 9.69
C ALA A 137 -15.15 -19.71 10.81
N ILE A 138 -15.50 -20.13 12.03
CA ILE A 138 -15.57 -19.22 13.18
C ILE A 138 -14.18 -18.66 13.52
N SER A 139 -13.15 -19.50 13.60
CA SER A 139 -11.78 -19.05 13.86
C SER A 139 -11.31 -18.02 12.83
N LEU A 140 -11.62 -18.22 11.54
CA LEU A 140 -11.33 -17.24 10.50
C LEU A 140 -12.08 -15.93 10.73
N GLY A 141 -13.38 -15.98 11.02
CA GLY A 141 -14.19 -14.79 11.30
C GLY A 141 -13.67 -13.99 12.48
N LEU A 142 -13.32 -14.66 13.59
CA LEU A 142 -12.73 -14.02 14.77
C LEU A 142 -11.33 -13.44 14.49
N SER A 143 -10.54 -14.10 13.65
CA SER A 143 -9.22 -13.58 13.26
C SER A 143 -9.33 -12.35 12.35
N PHE A 144 -10.30 -12.35 11.44
CA PHE A 144 -10.59 -11.20 10.59
C PHE A 144 -11.15 -10.02 11.41
N LEU A 145 -11.94 -10.29 12.45
CA LEU A 145 -12.31 -9.27 13.44
C LEU A 145 -11.07 -8.66 14.10
N GLY A 146 -10.05 -9.46 14.42
CA GLY A 146 -8.77 -8.96 14.92
C GLY A 146 -8.05 -8.02 13.94
N VAL A 147 -8.09 -8.32 12.63
CA VAL A 147 -7.58 -7.42 11.59
C VAL A 147 -8.38 -6.11 11.56
N ILE A 148 -9.71 -6.17 11.64
CA ILE A 148 -10.56 -4.96 11.68
C ILE A 148 -10.23 -4.11 12.92
N LEU A 149 -10.09 -4.72 14.10
CA LEU A 149 -9.71 -4.02 15.33
C LEU A 149 -8.33 -3.37 15.21
N MET A 150 -7.37 -4.06 14.59
CA MET A 150 -6.05 -3.50 14.27
C MET A 150 -6.17 -2.23 13.42
N TRP A 151 -6.95 -2.25 12.32
CA TRP A 151 -7.17 -1.07 11.48
C TRP A 151 -7.84 0.07 12.24
N ILE A 152 -8.92 -0.21 12.98
CA ILE A 152 -9.65 0.80 13.76
C ILE A 152 -8.71 1.45 14.77
N CYS A 153 -8.03 0.67 15.61
CA CYS A 153 -7.14 1.21 16.63
C CYS A 153 -5.95 1.97 16.02
N SER A 154 -5.35 1.45 14.95
CA SER A 154 -4.27 2.12 14.21
C SER A 154 -4.71 3.50 13.72
N LEU A 155 -5.86 3.58 13.03
CA LEU A 155 -6.38 4.83 12.50
C LEU A 155 -6.79 5.79 13.62
N SER A 156 -7.43 5.29 14.68
CA SER A 156 -7.84 6.10 15.83
C SER A 156 -6.66 6.75 16.55
N PHE A 157 -5.54 6.03 16.73
CA PHE A 157 -4.36 6.57 17.40
C PHE A 157 -3.67 7.65 16.55
N SER A 158 -3.50 7.44 15.25
CA SER A 158 -2.96 8.49 14.37
C SER A 158 -3.90 9.69 14.25
N ALA A 159 -5.21 9.47 14.19
CA ALA A 159 -6.21 10.54 14.18
C ALA A 159 -6.21 11.34 15.49
N LEU A 160 -6.00 10.67 16.63
CA LEU A 160 -5.86 11.32 17.92
C LEU A 160 -4.64 12.25 17.94
N VAL A 161 -3.50 11.82 17.38
CA VAL A 161 -2.34 12.72 17.25
C VAL A 161 -2.64 13.89 16.31
N ALA A 162 -3.31 13.65 15.18
CA ALA A 162 -3.73 14.73 14.28
C ALA A 162 -4.62 15.78 14.99
N PHE A 163 -5.45 15.35 15.94
CA PHE A 163 -6.31 16.24 16.73
C PHE A 163 -5.56 16.97 17.85
N ILE A 164 -4.64 16.30 18.55
CA ILE A 164 -3.89 16.87 19.68
C ILE A 164 -2.79 17.81 19.19
N LEU A 165 -2.16 17.52 18.06
CA LEU A 165 -0.98 18.24 17.59
C LEU A 165 -1.22 19.75 17.45
N PRO A 166 -2.34 20.25 16.87
CA PRO A 166 -2.64 21.69 16.82
C PRO A 166 -2.90 22.33 18.20
N LEU A 167 -3.25 21.54 19.22
CA LEU A 167 -3.55 22.04 20.56
C LEU A 167 -2.28 22.25 21.40
N VAL A 168 -1.22 21.48 21.12
CA VAL A 168 0.02 21.47 21.91
C VAL A 168 1.16 22.15 21.19
N SER A 169 1.24 22.00 19.86
CA SER A 169 2.34 22.54 19.05
C SER A 169 2.02 23.94 18.53
N TRP A 170 3.02 24.82 18.54
CA TRP A 170 2.93 26.15 17.90
C TRP A 170 2.82 26.07 16.37
N SER A 171 3.29 24.97 15.77
CA SER A 171 3.06 24.65 14.37
C SER A 171 2.06 23.50 14.27
N PRO A 172 0.87 23.71 13.69
CA PRO A 172 -0.13 22.64 13.53
C PRO A 172 0.30 21.51 12.59
N VAL A 173 1.24 21.78 11.67
CA VAL A 173 1.69 20.84 10.62
C VAL A 173 3.24 20.81 10.49
N PRO A 174 3.97 20.47 11.57
CA PRO A 174 5.43 20.56 11.61
C PRO A 174 6.12 19.60 10.63
N TYR A 175 5.41 18.54 10.24
CA TYR A 175 5.86 17.54 9.29
C TYR A 175 5.96 18.04 7.85
N VAL A 176 5.36 19.19 7.51
CA VAL A 176 5.53 19.79 6.18
C VAL A 176 6.96 20.34 6.04
N SER A 177 7.51 20.95 7.09
CA SER A 177 8.89 21.45 7.10
C SER A 177 9.92 20.33 7.32
N SER A 178 9.55 19.30 8.10
CA SER A 178 10.40 18.15 8.39
C SER A 178 9.64 16.83 8.17
N PRO A 179 9.63 16.29 6.93
CA PRO A 179 8.86 15.10 6.56
C PRO A 179 9.12 13.86 7.44
N TRP A 180 10.33 13.72 7.97
CA TRP A 180 10.68 12.62 8.90
C TRP A 180 9.84 12.60 10.17
N LEU A 181 9.25 13.73 10.58
CA LEU A 181 8.36 13.78 11.74
C LEU A 181 7.09 12.97 11.52
N VAL A 182 6.66 12.71 10.27
CA VAL A 182 5.50 11.85 9.99
C VAL A 182 5.66 10.47 10.62
N VAL A 183 6.89 9.94 10.65
CA VAL A 183 7.18 8.63 11.24
C VAL A 183 6.88 8.62 12.73
N GLY A 184 7.41 9.60 13.48
CA GLY A 184 7.18 9.69 14.93
C GLY A 184 5.75 10.11 15.28
N LEU A 185 5.18 11.07 14.56
CA LEU A 185 3.88 11.65 14.87
C LEU A 185 2.71 10.76 14.44
N PHE A 186 2.82 10.02 13.33
CA PHE A 186 1.70 9.26 12.79
C PHE A 186 1.97 7.77 12.69
N ALA A 187 3.18 7.36 12.24
CA ALA A 187 3.47 5.94 12.06
C ALA A 187 3.66 5.21 13.41
N ALA A 188 4.37 5.80 14.38
CA ALA A 188 4.55 5.16 15.68
C ALA A 188 3.23 4.98 16.46
N PRO A 189 2.33 5.99 16.54
CA PRO A 189 0.99 5.80 17.13
C PRO A 189 0.13 4.81 16.35
N ALA A 190 0.18 4.81 15.01
CA ALA A 190 -0.50 3.81 14.18
C ALA A 190 -0.06 2.39 14.57
N LEU A 191 1.25 2.15 14.64
CA LEU A 191 1.81 0.85 14.99
C LEU A 191 1.40 0.41 16.40
N LEU A 192 1.43 1.33 17.37
CA LEU A 192 0.99 1.05 18.73
C LEU A 192 -0.52 0.70 18.77
N GLY A 193 -1.35 1.47 18.07
CA GLY A 193 -2.78 1.17 17.91
C GLY A 193 -3.02 -0.17 17.23
N ALA A 194 -2.26 -0.48 16.18
CA ALA A 194 -2.32 -1.76 15.47
C ALA A 194 -2.00 -2.93 16.40
N PHE A 195 -0.93 -2.85 17.19
CA PHE A 195 -0.58 -3.90 18.16
C PHE A 195 -1.66 -4.08 19.23
N ILE A 196 -2.23 -3.00 19.76
CA ILE A 196 -3.31 -3.08 20.75
C ILE A 196 -4.56 -3.75 20.14
N GLY A 197 -4.99 -3.29 18.96
CA GLY A 197 -6.16 -3.83 18.28
C GLY A 197 -5.99 -5.30 17.89
N GLN A 198 -4.81 -5.66 17.38
CA GLN A 198 -4.48 -7.05 17.04
C GLN A 198 -4.39 -7.93 18.30
N HIS A 199 -3.81 -7.42 19.40
CA HIS A 199 -3.73 -8.16 20.65
C HIS A 199 -5.13 -8.40 21.26
N ALA A 200 -6.02 -7.42 21.20
CA ALA A 200 -7.42 -7.61 21.61
C ALA A 200 -8.11 -8.72 20.77
N GLY A 201 -7.91 -8.71 19.45
CA GLY A 201 -8.41 -9.78 18.57
C GLY A 201 -7.82 -11.15 18.91
N TYR A 202 -6.51 -11.21 19.19
CA TYR A 202 -5.82 -12.43 19.65
C TYR A 202 -6.47 -13.01 20.91
N LEU A 203 -6.70 -12.19 21.94
CA LEU A 203 -7.29 -12.66 23.20
C LEU A 203 -8.71 -13.24 23.01
N ILE A 204 -9.52 -12.62 22.15
CA ILE A 204 -10.86 -13.11 21.81
C ILE A 204 -10.77 -14.49 21.13
N LEU A 205 -9.88 -14.62 20.15
CA LEU A 205 -9.67 -15.85 19.40
C LEU A 205 -9.10 -16.97 20.27
N GLU A 206 -8.10 -16.68 21.09
CA GLU A 206 -7.48 -17.63 22.02
C GLU A 206 -8.52 -18.16 23.03
N THR A 207 -9.35 -17.26 23.59
CA THR A 207 -10.43 -17.65 24.50
C THR A 207 -11.43 -18.59 23.84
N TYR A 208 -11.79 -18.33 22.58
CA TYR A 208 -12.65 -19.22 21.79
C TYR A 208 -11.98 -20.58 21.56
N LEU A 209 -10.72 -20.60 21.10
CA LEU A 209 -10.00 -21.83 20.80
C LEU A 209 -9.78 -22.69 22.05
N LEU A 210 -9.45 -22.09 23.19
CA LEU A 210 -9.36 -22.79 24.47
C LEU A 210 -10.66 -23.53 24.83
N ARG A 211 -11.81 -22.87 24.64
CA ARG A 211 -13.14 -23.49 24.87
C ARG A 211 -13.45 -24.62 23.88
N VAL A 212 -12.99 -24.51 22.64
CA VAL A 212 -13.15 -25.57 21.64
C VAL A 212 -12.26 -26.76 21.96
N PHE A 213 -11.00 -26.52 22.33
CA PHE A 213 -10.03 -27.56 22.69
C PHE A 213 -10.43 -28.32 23.96
N SER A 214 -10.89 -27.62 25.01
CA SER A 214 -11.34 -28.28 26.23
C SER A 214 -12.53 -29.21 25.99
N LYS A 215 -13.44 -28.85 25.07
CA LYS A 215 -14.57 -29.70 24.66
C LYS A 215 -14.17 -30.87 23.79
N ARG A 216 -13.27 -30.68 22.80
CA ARG A 216 -12.87 -31.74 21.85
C ARG A 216 -11.82 -32.70 22.39
N LYS A 217 -10.94 -32.23 23.28
CA LYS A 217 -9.71 -32.90 23.71
C LYS A 217 -9.54 -32.87 25.24
N GLY A 218 -10.62 -33.13 25.97
CA GLY A 218 -10.63 -33.11 27.45
C GLY A 218 -9.62 -34.04 28.13
N ASN A 219 -9.10 -35.05 27.43
CA ASN A 219 -8.11 -36.01 27.94
C ASN A 219 -6.66 -35.48 27.95
N LEU A 220 -6.37 -34.35 27.30
CA LEU A 220 -5.04 -33.73 27.29
C LEU A 220 -4.82 -32.84 28.51
N SER A 221 -3.57 -32.70 28.95
CA SER A 221 -3.24 -31.80 30.07
C SER A 221 -3.65 -30.35 29.75
N PRO A 222 -4.09 -29.56 30.75
CA PRO A 222 -4.47 -28.16 30.54
C PRO A 222 -3.35 -27.31 29.93
N VAL A 223 -2.09 -27.61 30.27
CA VAL A 223 -0.90 -26.93 29.74
C VAL A 223 -0.75 -27.17 28.24
N LEU A 224 -0.90 -28.43 27.79
CA LEU A 224 -0.88 -28.76 26.38
C LEU A 224 -2.03 -28.07 25.64
N GLN A 225 -3.26 -28.14 26.17
CA GLN A 225 -4.42 -27.48 25.56
C GLN A 225 -4.19 -25.98 25.32
N ALA A 226 -3.61 -25.29 26.32
CA ALA A 226 -3.27 -23.88 26.19
C ALA A 226 -2.20 -23.61 25.13
N ALA A 227 -1.15 -24.42 25.10
CA ALA A 227 -0.09 -24.29 24.09
C ALA A 227 -0.63 -24.48 22.65
N TRP A 228 -1.48 -25.48 22.44
CA TRP A 228 -2.12 -25.73 21.14
C TRP A 228 -3.08 -24.61 20.74
N ALA A 229 -3.89 -24.10 21.68
CA ALA A 229 -4.80 -22.99 21.41
C ALA A 229 -4.07 -21.71 21.01
N LYS A 230 -2.98 -21.38 21.70
CA LYS A 230 -2.11 -20.25 21.35
C LYS A 230 -1.52 -20.39 19.94
N LEU A 231 -0.94 -21.55 19.65
CA LEU A 231 -0.30 -21.79 18.35
C LEU A 231 -1.32 -21.76 17.20
N ASP A 232 -2.53 -22.27 17.41
CA ASP A 232 -3.61 -22.17 16.42
C ASP A 232 -4.14 -20.74 16.29
N ALA A 233 -4.20 -19.96 17.37
CA ALA A 233 -4.58 -18.54 17.33
C ALA A 233 -3.60 -17.73 16.46
N GLU A 234 -2.29 -17.92 16.68
CA GLU A 234 -1.24 -17.27 15.89
C GLU A 234 -1.34 -17.64 14.39
N ARG A 235 -1.55 -18.93 14.08
CA ARG A 235 -1.76 -19.40 12.70
C ARG A 235 -2.97 -18.75 12.05
N TRP A 236 -4.08 -18.65 12.77
CA TRP A 236 -5.31 -18.07 12.25
C TRP A 236 -5.22 -16.55 12.03
N LEU A 237 -4.52 -15.84 12.92
CA LEU A 237 -4.22 -14.41 12.72
C LEU A 237 -3.29 -14.17 11.54
N PHE A 238 -2.24 -14.99 11.39
CA PHE A 238 -1.35 -14.92 10.23
C PHE A 238 -2.12 -15.16 8.92
N LYS A 239 -2.98 -16.17 8.90
CA LYS A 239 -3.92 -16.44 7.80
C LYS A 239 -4.80 -15.21 7.52
N ALA A 240 -5.46 -14.63 8.52
CA ALA A 240 -6.29 -13.43 8.32
C ALA A 240 -5.47 -12.25 7.74
N GLY A 241 -4.21 -12.11 8.16
CA GLY A 241 -3.25 -11.16 7.59
C GLY A 241 -2.98 -11.39 6.09
N LEU A 242 -2.88 -12.63 5.62
CA LEU A 242 -2.78 -12.92 4.19
C LEU A 242 -4.09 -12.63 3.45
N LEU A 243 -5.23 -12.91 4.09
CA LEU A 243 -6.55 -12.68 3.49
C LEU A 243 -6.80 -11.20 3.19
N GLN A 244 -6.40 -10.27 4.07
CA GLN A 244 -6.52 -8.84 3.77
C GLN A 244 -5.71 -8.43 2.53
N TRP A 245 -4.49 -8.96 2.36
CA TRP A 245 -3.66 -8.65 1.19
C TRP A 245 -4.23 -9.28 -0.08
N LEU A 246 -4.83 -10.47 0.03
CA LEU A 246 -5.58 -11.07 -1.07
C LEU A 246 -6.78 -10.20 -1.48
N ILE A 247 -7.54 -9.67 -0.52
CA ILE A 247 -8.66 -8.76 -0.80
C ILE A 247 -8.16 -7.49 -1.48
N LEU A 248 -7.09 -6.86 -0.96
CA LEU A 248 -6.49 -5.67 -1.56
C LEU A 248 -5.95 -5.93 -2.97
N LEU A 249 -5.36 -7.10 -3.22
CA LEU A 249 -4.89 -7.50 -4.54
C LEU A 249 -6.06 -7.70 -5.52
N MET A 250 -7.14 -8.36 -5.09
CA MET A 250 -8.35 -8.53 -5.91
C MET A 250 -8.98 -7.18 -6.28
N VAL A 251 -9.16 -6.30 -5.30
CA VAL A 251 -9.71 -4.95 -5.53
C VAL A 251 -8.78 -4.13 -6.43
N GLY A 252 -7.47 -4.11 -6.12
CA GLY A 252 -6.48 -3.39 -6.91
C GLY A 252 -6.39 -3.88 -8.35
N ASN A 253 -6.44 -5.20 -8.58
CA ASN A 253 -6.45 -5.75 -9.92
C ASN A 253 -7.75 -5.44 -10.68
N TYR A 254 -8.92 -5.52 -10.00
CA TYR A 254 -10.21 -5.21 -10.59
C TYR A 254 -10.30 -3.76 -11.09
N TYR A 255 -9.84 -2.80 -10.27
CA TYR A 255 -9.80 -1.38 -10.62
C TYR A 255 -8.52 -0.96 -11.37
N LYS A 256 -7.65 -1.92 -11.75
CA LYS A 256 -6.37 -1.67 -12.42
C LYS A 256 -5.49 -0.62 -11.72
N ILE A 257 -5.47 -0.64 -10.39
CA ILE A 257 -4.64 0.26 -9.58
C ILE A 257 -3.17 -0.14 -9.75
N GLY A 258 -2.32 0.82 -10.17
CA GLY A 258 -0.92 0.56 -10.46
C GLY A 258 -0.16 0.07 -9.23
N SER A 259 -0.49 0.57 -8.04
CA SER A 259 0.10 0.14 -6.76
C SER A 259 -0.36 -1.23 -6.22
N ALA A 260 -1.18 -1.99 -6.94
CA ALA A 260 -1.58 -3.34 -6.51
C ALA A 260 -0.40 -4.31 -6.30
N TYR A 261 0.77 -4.03 -6.88
CA TYR A 261 2.00 -4.80 -6.66
C TYR A 261 2.42 -4.85 -5.17
N VAL A 262 2.04 -3.86 -4.36
CA VAL A 262 2.34 -3.85 -2.92
C VAL A 262 1.60 -4.99 -2.23
N ALA A 263 0.32 -5.17 -2.55
CA ALA A 263 -0.49 -6.27 -2.00
C ALA A 263 0.03 -7.63 -2.47
N LEU A 264 0.47 -7.73 -3.74
CA LEU A 264 1.13 -8.92 -4.25
C LEU A 264 2.39 -9.26 -3.45
N ALA A 265 3.28 -8.28 -3.21
CA ALA A 265 4.53 -8.49 -2.50
C ALA A 265 4.30 -9.05 -1.08
N TRP A 266 3.31 -8.50 -0.37
CA TRP A 266 2.95 -8.98 0.98
C TRP A 266 2.26 -10.34 0.99
N LEU A 267 1.51 -10.68 -0.05
CA LEU A 267 0.86 -11.98 -0.17
C LEU A 267 1.86 -13.10 -0.50
N VAL A 268 2.86 -12.80 -1.34
CA VAL A 268 3.83 -13.77 -1.84
C VAL A 268 5.05 -13.94 -0.92
N SER A 269 5.51 -12.87 -0.27
CA SER A 269 6.72 -12.92 0.60
C SER A 269 6.69 -14.05 1.65
N PRO A 270 5.58 -14.30 2.36
CA PRO A 270 5.55 -15.37 3.36
C PRO A 270 5.61 -16.79 2.75
N ALA A 271 5.20 -16.96 1.49
CA ALA A 271 5.35 -18.24 0.77
C ALA A 271 6.82 -18.60 0.52
N PHE A 272 7.70 -17.60 0.43
CA PHE A 272 9.15 -17.81 0.35
C PHE A 272 9.79 -18.03 1.73
N ALA A 273 9.27 -17.39 2.78
CA ALA A 273 9.73 -17.61 4.14
C ALA A 273 9.41 -19.02 4.68
N CYS A 274 8.24 -19.58 4.34
CA CYS A 274 7.85 -20.94 4.75
C CYS A 274 8.65 -22.08 4.08
N LYS A 275 9.59 -21.80 3.19
CA LYS A 275 10.53 -22.80 2.63
C LYS A 275 11.90 -22.82 3.30
N LEU A 276 12.14 -22.00 4.32
CA LEU A 276 13.43 -21.82 4.99
C LEU A 276 13.49 -22.35 6.44
N THR A 277 12.49 -23.13 6.86
CA THR A 277 12.47 -23.86 8.15
C THR A 277 11.90 -25.24 7.95
#